data_AF-A0A916ZBW6-F1
#
_entry.id   AF-A0A916ZBW6-F1
#
_cell.length_a   1.000
_cell.length_b   1.000
_cell.length_c   1.000
_cell.angle_alpha   90.00
_cell.angle_beta   90.00
_cell.angle_gamma   90.00
#
_symmetry.space_group_name_H-M   'P 1'
#
loop_
_entity.id
_entity.type
_entity.pdbx_description
1 polymer ?
#
loop_
_entity_poly.entity_id
_entity_poly.type
_entity_poly.pdbx_seq_one_letter_code
_entity_poly.pdbx_strand_id
1 'polypeptide(L)'
;MAEPLKNMFDLPFLRQFGVLVHSGWSSFEEERFVRLVTRDDWDKLELKGRIRRITESLGATLPPDFAAALDVLYRIDEQCVGFPYLFFPDFVEVYGMDHWELSMEALERFTSKSSAEFAIRPFLLAQTDRTMERMRQWAEHESEHVRRLASEGCRPRLPWASALGMFKLDPSPILPILEKLKCDDSLYVRKSVANNLNDIAKDHPDLVRRIASQWSGRHPLTDWIVRRGCRTLLRADDEATMALLGYDGAAAAEAISGARLTPRESSARMGGFSELDYELQLQIRTPLRLRIELGVDYVKAGGKISQKRFLVADRAVSADTRITGMKKLDWKELTTRKHYPGVHKLHLLVGGRPVATAQITLVEEDNRTPAEEGAT
;
A
#
# COMPACT_ATOMS: atom_id res chain seq x y z
N MET A 1 18.14 12.31 5.25
CA MET A 1 16.69 12.02 5.10
C MET A 1 16.43 11.71 3.63
N ALA A 2 15.50 10.81 3.30
CA ALA A 2 15.10 10.64 1.91
C ALA A 2 14.46 11.93 1.40
N GLU A 3 14.76 12.34 0.17
CA GLU A 3 14.15 13.53 -0.43
C GLU A 3 12.64 13.35 -0.58
N PRO A 4 11.84 14.41 -0.32
CA PRO A 4 10.40 14.38 -0.56
C PRO A 4 10.09 13.99 -2.01
N LEU A 5 9.18 13.02 -2.20
CA LEU A 5 8.80 12.50 -3.52
C LEU A 5 8.34 13.61 -4.50
N LYS A 6 7.74 14.69 -3.99
CA LYS A 6 7.30 15.86 -4.78
C LYS A 6 8.44 16.59 -5.50
N ASN A 7 9.69 16.41 -5.06
CA ASN A 7 10.86 17.09 -5.62
C ASN A 7 11.34 16.48 -6.94
N MET A 8 10.78 15.34 -7.38
CA MET A 8 11.07 14.82 -8.72
C MET A 8 10.66 15.76 -9.85
N PHE A 9 9.69 16.65 -9.58
CA PHE A 9 9.26 17.69 -10.49
C PHE A 9 10.13 18.93 -10.27
N ASP A 10 11.38 18.86 -10.71
CA ASP A 10 12.30 19.98 -10.69
C ASP A 10 12.34 20.72 -12.04
N LEU A 11 13.01 21.86 -12.08
CA LEU A 11 13.10 22.67 -13.30
C LEU A 11 13.78 21.93 -14.46
N PRO A 12 14.87 21.16 -14.25
CA PRO A 12 15.42 20.28 -15.29
C PRO A 12 14.40 19.31 -15.88
N PHE A 13 13.66 18.57 -15.04
CA PHE A 13 12.61 17.67 -15.49
C PHE A 13 11.55 18.38 -16.34
N LEU A 14 11.04 19.52 -15.85
CA LEU A 14 9.98 20.27 -16.54
C LEU A 14 10.44 20.81 -17.90
N ARG A 15 11.70 21.26 -18.01
CA ARG A 15 12.27 21.71 -19.28
C ARG A 15 12.48 20.57 -20.27
N GLN A 16 13.04 19.45 -19.81
CA GLN A 16 13.21 18.26 -20.65
C GLN A 16 11.87 17.73 -21.14
N PHE A 17 10.86 17.70 -20.28
CA PHE A 17 9.50 17.34 -20.67
C PHE A 17 8.91 18.34 -21.68
N GLY A 18 9.12 19.64 -21.49
CA GLY A 18 8.69 20.66 -22.46
C GLY A 18 9.27 20.44 -23.86
N VAL A 19 10.58 20.21 -23.97
CA VAL A 19 11.27 19.88 -25.23
C VAL A 19 10.67 18.62 -25.86
N LEU A 20 10.38 17.61 -25.04
CA LEU A 20 9.77 16.37 -25.52
C LEU A 20 8.37 16.62 -26.12
N VAL A 21 7.51 17.39 -25.46
CA VAL A 21 6.19 17.75 -26.00
C VAL A 21 6.34 18.57 -27.29
N HIS A 22 7.28 19.51 -27.35
CA HIS A 22 7.57 20.28 -28.56
C HIS A 22 8.00 19.38 -29.74
N SER A 23 8.76 18.31 -29.47
CA SER A 23 9.13 17.33 -30.51
C SER A 23 7.91 16.56 -31.06
N GLY A 24 6.87 16.36 -30.25
CA GLY A 24 5.60 15.75 -30.66
C GLY A 24 4.62 16.73 -31.31
N TRP A 25 4.77 18.03 -31.03
CA TRP A 25 3.98 19.12 -31.59
C TRP A 25 4.73 20.46 -31.55
N SER A 26 5.24 20.90 -32.70
CA SER A 26 6.11 22.07 -32.83
C SER A 26 5.48 23.42 -32.47
N SER A 27 4.16 23.49 -32.32
CA SER A 27 3.48 24.70 -31.83
C SER A 27 3.44 24.78 -30.29
N PHE A 28 3.96 23.79 -29.58
CA PHE A 28 4.01 23.79 -28.12
C PHE A 28 4.95 24.89 -27.60
N GLU A 29 4.41 25.75 -26.75
CA GLU A 29 5.13 26.88 -26.15
C GLU A 29 5.86 26.46 -24.86
N GLU A 30 7.06 25.87 -25.00
CA GLU A 30 7.85 25.30 -23.88
C GLU A 30 8.03 26.28 -22.70
N GLU A 31 8.46 27.50 -22.99
CA GLU A 31 8.69 28.53 -21.98
C GLU A 31 7.40 28.97 -21.28
N ARG A 32 6.28 28.98 -22.01
CA ARG A 32 4.97 29.27 -21.42
C ARG A 32 4.54 28.14 -20.49
N PHE A 33 4.73 26.88 -20.90
CA PHE A 33 4.45 25.71 -20.07
C PHE A 33 5.23 25.77 -18.75
N VAL A 34 6.56 25.95 -18.80
CA VAL A 34 7.40 26.00 -17.60
C VAL A 34 6.96 27.13 -16.67
N ARG A 35 6.72 28.35 -17.19
CA ARG A 35 6.22 29.48 -16.37
C ARG A 35 4.87 29.20 -15.71
N LEU A 36 3.97 28.51 -16.40
CA LEU A 36 2.66 28.15 -15.84
C LEU A 36 2.78 27.12 -14.71
N VAL A 37 3.72 26.17 -14.83
CA VAL A 37 3.97 25.19 -13.77
C VAL A 37 4.60 25.86 -12.55
N THR A 38 5.69 26.61 -12.74
CA THR A 38 6.53 27.15 -11.66
C THR A 38 6.09 28.53 -11.16
N ARG A 39 4.78 28.77 -11.01
CA ARG A 39 4.26 30.00 -10.38
C ARG A 39 4.72 30.10 -8.91
N ASP A 40 4.58 31.28 -8.31
CA ASP A 40 5.07 31.63 -6.97
C ASP A 40 4.60 30.70 -5.83
N ASP A 41 3.52 29.94 -6.04
CA ASP A 41 2.99 28.98 -5.07
C ASP A 41 3.49 27.54 -5.24
N TRP A 42 4.34 27.26 -6.23
CA TRP A 42 4.85 25.92 -6.56
C TRP A 42 5.46 25.19 -5.36
N ASP A 43 6.25 25.91 -4.55
CA ASP A 43 6.92 25.32 -3.37
C ASP A 43 5.94 24.94 -2.26
N LYS A 44 4.74 25.54 -2.25
CA LYS A 44 3.65 25.22 -1.32
C LYS A 44 2.87 23.99 -1.75
N LEU A 45 3.00 23.56 -3.02
CA LEU A 45 2.26 22.40 -3.53
C LEU A 45 2.89 21.09 -3.06
N GLU A 46 2.06 20.24 -2.49
CA GLU A 46 2.36 18.83 -2.26
C GLU A 46 2.24 18.02 -3.55
N LEU A 47 2.67 16.76 -3.51
CA LEU A 47 2.83 15.90 -4.70
C LEU A 47 1.62 15.91 -5.66
N LYS A 48 0.41 15.70 -5.16
CA LYS A 48 -0.83 15.70 -5.97
C LYS A 48 -1.13 17.07 -6.57
N GLY A 49 -0.87 18.15 -5.82
CA GLY A 49 -0.99 19.51 -6.31
C GLY A 49 -0.01 19.81 -7.44
N ARG A 50 1.23 19.31 -7.35
CA ARG A 50 2.22 19.43 -8.43
C ARG A 50 1.80 18.68 -9.70
N ILE A 51 1.31 17.45 -9.56
CA ILE A 51 0.74 16.67 -10.68
C ILE A 51 -0.38 17.46 -11.35
N ARG A 52 -1.37 17.94 -10.58
CA ARG A 52 -2.50 18.71 -11.10
C ARG A 52 -2.07 20.02 -11.76
N ARG A 53 -1.09 20.73 -11.19
CA ARG A 53 -0.52 21.95 -11.78
C ARG A 53 0.14 21.66 -13.13
N ILE A 54 0.87 20.55 -13.27
CA ILE A 54 1.46 20.15 -14.56
C ILE A 54 0.35 19.87 -15.58
N THR A 55 -0.68 19.13 -15.19
CA THR A 55 -1.87 18.86 -16.01
C THR A 55 -2.56 20.13 -16.49
N GLU A 56 -2.81 21.09 -15.58
CA GLU A 56 -3.45 22.37 -15.90
C GLU A 56 -2.59 23.20 -16.86
N SER A 57 -1.28 23.25 -16.63
CA SER A 57 -0.34 23.92 -17.53
C SER A 57 -0.32 23.27 -18.91
N LEU A 58 -0.35 21.93 -19.00
CA LEU A 58 -0.48 21.21 -20.26
C LEU A 58 -1.76 21.59 -21.00
N GLY A 59 -2.92 21.59 -20.33
CA GLY A 59 -4.17 21.95 -21.01
C GLY A 59 -4.22 23.41 -21.48
N ALA A 60 -3.47 24.30 -20.82
CA ALA A 60 -3.32 25.68 -21.26
C ALA A 60 -2.37 25.86 -22.46
N THR A 61 -1.53 24.87 -22.76
CA THR A 61 -0.49 24.95 -23.80
C THR A 61 -0.56 23.86 -24.86
N LEU A 62 -1.47 22.88 -24.74
CA LEU A 62 -1.82 21.88 -25.75
C LEU A 62 -2.98 22.38 -26.64
N PRO A 63 -3.33 21.68 -27.74
CA PRO A 63 -4.54 21.98 -28.49
C PRO A 63 -5.77 22.00 -27.57
N PRO A 64 -6.71 22.95 -27.76
CA PRO A 64 -7.91 23.05 -26.92
C PRO A 64 -8.90 21.90 -27.15
N ASP A 65 -8.85 21.25 -28.31
CA ASP A 65 -9.59 20.03 -28.58
C ASP A 65 -8.93 18.84 -27.88
N PHE A 66 -9.72 18.09 -27.10
CA PHE A 66 -9.21 16.99 -26.28
C PHE A 66 -8.59 15.86 -27.11
N ALA A 67 -9.18 15.50 -28.25
CA ALA A 67 -8.66 14.45 -29.11
C ALA A 67 -7.31 14.87 -29.72
N ALA A 68 -7.22 16.11 -30.22
CA ALA A 68 -5.98 16.66 -30.73
C ALA A 68 -4.89 16.75 -29.64
N ALA A 69 -5.24 17.07 -28.39
CA ALA A 69 -4.30 17.04 -27.27
C ALA A 69 -3.81 15.61 -26.97
N LEU A 70 -4.70 14.61 -26.98
CA LEU A 70 -4.31 13.20 -26.83
C LEU A 70 -3.36 12.75 -27.93
N ASP A 71 -3.59 13.15 -29.18
CA ASP A 71 -2.69 12.81 -30.29
C ASP A 71 -1.26 13.31 -30.06
N VAL A 72 -1.10 14.49 -29.45
CA VAL A 72 0.22 15.01 -29.06
C VAL A 72 0.83 14.12 -27.97
N LEU A 73 0.08 13.80 -26.93
CA LEU A 73 0.56 12.97 -25.83
C LEU A 73 0.92 11.55 -26.28
N TYR A 74 0.14 10.94 -27.19
CA TYR A 74 0.42 9.63 -27.77
C TYR A 74 1.69 9.57 -28.63
N ARG A 75 2.19 10.70 -29.14
CA ARG A 75 3.46 10.72 -29.87
C ARG A 75 4.68 10.60 -28.96
N ILE A 76 4.51 10.90 -27.67
CA ILE A 76 5.63 11.02 -26.72
C ILE A 76 5.54 10.05 -25.53
N ASP A 77 4.42 9.36 -25.36
CA ASP A 77 4.13 8.57 -24.16
C ASP A 77 5.10 7.40 -23.94
N GLU A 78 5.66 6.83 -25.01
CA GLU A 78 6.68 5.78 -24.95
C GLU A 78 7.96 6.22 -24.22
N GLN A 79 8.27 7.53 -24.21
CA GLN A 79 9.41 8.10 -23.48
C GLN A 79 9.02 8.55 -22.05
N CYS A 80 7.72 8.51 -21.73
CA CYS A 80 7.14 9.02 -20.50
C CYS A 80 6.80 7.88 -19.52
N VAL A 81 7.81 7.15 -19.05
CA VAL A 81 7.63 5.96 -18.19
C VAL A 81 7.98 6.26 -16.73
N GLY A 82 7.13 5.78 -15.82
CA GLY A 82 7.33 5.81 -14.39
C GLY A 82 6.42 6.78 -13.65
N PHE A 83 6.67 6.87 -12.35
CA PHE A 83 5.86 7.66 -11.42
C PHE A 83 5.70 9.15 -11.77
N PRO A 84 6.72 9.87 -12.29
CA PRO A 84 6.57 11.29 -12.63
C PRO A 84 5.39 11.54 -13.58
N TYR A 85 5.14 10.63 -14.51
CA TYR A 85 4.16 10.80 -15.59
C TYR A 85 2.72 10.44 -15.19
N LEU A 86 2.40 10.41 -13.90
CA LEU A 86 1.01 10.30 -13.43
C LEU A 86 0.13 11.47 -13.90
N PHE A 87 0.73 12.58 -14.35
CA PHE A 87 -0.01 13.68 -14.96
C PHE A 87 -0.58 13.36 -16.35
N PHE A 88 -0.16 12.27 -17.02
CA PHE A 88 -0.78 11.82 -18.28
C PHE A 88 -2.20 11.27 -18.04
N PRO A 89 -2.41 10.26 -17.17
CA PRO A 89 -3.75 9.87 -16.75
C PRO A 89 -4.52 11.02 -16.08
N ASP A 90 -3.87 11.86 -15.27
CA ASP A 90 -4.52 13.02 -14.66
C ASP A 90 -5.05 14.01 -15.72
N PHE A 91 -4.35 14.20 -16.84
CA PHE A 91 -4.85 14.99 -17.97
C PHE A 91 -6.17 14.46 -18.53
N VAL A 92 -6.29 13.13 -18.65
CA VAL A 92 -7.55 12.48 -19.06
C VAL A 92 -8.65 12.69 -18.01
N GLU A 93 -8.30 12.63 -16.73
CA GLU A 93 -9.23 12.93 -15.63
C GLU A 93 -9.79 14.36 -15.72
N VAL A 94 -8.93 15.34 -16.04
CA VAL A 94 -9.32 16.77 -16.05
C VAL A 94 -10.10 17.15 -17.29
N TYR A 95 -9.63 16.74 -18.47
CA TYR A 95 -10.13 17.24 -19.75
C TYR A 95 -10.99 16.23 -20.52
N GLY A 96 -11.00 14.96 -20.10
CA GLY A 96 -11.64 13.87 -20.84
C GLY A 96 -13.02 13.44 -20.33
N MET A 97 -13.58 14.10 -19.32
CA MET A 97 -14.84 13.67 -18.68
C MET A 97 -16.04 13.63 -19.65
N ASP A 98 -16.08 14.53 -20.64
CA ASP A 98 -17.13 14.58 -21.67
C ASP A 98 -16.83 13.67 -22.88
N HIS A 99 -15.66 13.03 -22.92
CA HIS A 99 -15.16 12.21 -24.03
C HIS A 99 -14.90 10.77 -23.59
N TRP A 100 -15.92 10.09 -23.04
CA TRP A 100 -15.74 8.81 -22.33
C TRP A 100 -14.95 7.74 -23.12
N GLU A 101 -15.25 7.52 -24.41
CA GLU A 101 -14.56 6.48 -25.20
C GLU A 101 -13.06 6.77 -25.36
N LEU A 102 -12.72 7.99 -25.80
CA LEU A 102 -11.33 8.44 -25.93
C LEU A 102 -10.60 8.40 -24.59
N SER A 103 -11.29 8.75 -23.51
CA SER A 103 -10.74 8.70 -22.16
C SER A 103 -10.42 7.28 -21.72
N MET A 104 -11.30 6.30 -21.97
CA MET A 104 -11.01 4.92 -21.61
C MET A 104 -9.82 4.37 -22.41
N GLU A 105 -9.74 4.66 -23.71
CA GLU A 105 -8.59 4.28 -24.55
C GLU A 105 -7.29 4.92 -24.06
N ALA A 106 -7.32 6.21 -23.72
CA ALA A 106 -6.16 6.91 -23.18
C ALA A 106 -5.70 6.35 -21.82
N LEU A 107 -6.63 6.07 -20.90
CA LEU A 107 -6.29 5.50 -19.59
C LEU A 107 -5.70 4.09 -19.73
N GLU A 108 -6.26 3.26 -20.62
CA GLU A 108 -5.75 1.93 -20.93
C GLU A 108 -4.31 1.99 -21.47
N ARG A 109 -4.03 2.94 -22.37
CA ARG A 109 -2.69 3.14 -22.93
C ARG A 109 -1.70 3.63 -21.86
N PHE A 110 -2.04 4.72 -21.17
CA PHE A 110 -1.13 5.38 -20.22
C PHE A 110 -0.88 4.56 -18.95
N THR A 111 -1.82 3.70 -18.52
CA THR A 111 -1.61 2.90 -17.30
C THR A 111 -0.44 1.92 -17.40
N SER A 112 -0.01 1.57 -18.61
CA SER A 112 1.17 0.72 -18.84
C SER A 112 2.48 1.47 -18.61
N LYS A 113 2.49 2.80 -18.79
CA LYS A 113 3.66 3.66 -18.62
C LYS A 113 3.77 4.21 -17.21
N SER A 114 2.64 4.43 -16.53
CA SER A 114 2.59 4.89 -15.14
C SER A 114 1.52 4.15 -14.32
N SER A 115 0.37 4.79 -14.05
CA SER A 115 -0.83 4.17 -13.47
C SER A 115 -2.03 5.09 -13.63
N ALA A 116 -3.14 4.57 -14.13
CA ALA A 116 -4.42 5.29 -14.22
C ALA A 116 -5.31 5.11 -12.97
N GLU A 117 -4.78 4.54 -11.88
CA GLU A 117 -5.57 4.16 -10.69
C GLU A 117 -6.31 5.32 -10.01
N PHE A 118 -5.83 6.56 -10.20
CA PHE A 118 -6.50 7.77 -9.73
C PHE A 118 -7.50 8.30 -10.76
N ALA A 119 -7.04 8.43 -12.00
CA ALA A 119 -7.78 9.06 -13.10
C ALA A 119 -9.06 8.32 -13.49
N ILE A 120 -9.13 7.00 -13.30
CA ILE A 120 -10.34 6.22 -13.57
C ILE A 120 -11.49 6.53 -12.57
N ARG A 121 -11.17 7.09 -11.39
CA ARG A 121 -12.13 7.18 -10.27
C ARG A 121 -13.23 8.20 -10.49
N PRO A 122 -12.99 9.38 -11.09
CA PRO A 122 -14.09 10.27 -11.48
C PRO A 122 -15.05 9.64 -12.48
N PHE A 123 -14.57 8.83 -13.43
CA PHE A 123 -15.44 8.08 -14.34
C PHE A 123 -16.28 7.03 -13.60
N LEU A 124 -15.69 6.33 -12.61
CA LEU A 124 -16.43 5.41 -11.74
C LEU A 124 -17.52 6.10 -10.93
N LEU A 125 -17.29 7.34 -10.48
CA LEU A 125 -18.27 8.14 -9.74
C LEU A 125 -19.36 8.69 -10.65
N ALA A 126 -19.04 9.10 -11.87
CA ALA A 126 -19.97 9.70 -12.81
C ALA A 126 -20.84 8.67 -13.55
N GLN A 127 -20.24 7.55 -13.96
CA GLN A 127 -20.88 6.52 -14.79
C GLN A 127 -20.44 5.13 -14.29
N THR A 128 -20.89 4.74 -13.10
CA THR A 128 -20.44 3.52 -12.41
C THR A 128 -20.61 2.26 -13.25
N ASP A 129 -21.82 1.98 -13.75
CA ASP A 129 -22.10 0.73 -14.46
C ASP A 129 -21.29 0.62 -15.77
N ARG A 130 -21.27 1.69 -16.56
CA ARG A 130 -20.51 1.77 -17.82
C ARG A 130 -19.02 1.59 -17.59
N THR A 131 -18.47 2.24 -16.57
CA THR A 131 -17.04 2.16 -16.26
C THR A 131 -16.67 0.80 -15.69
N MET A 132 -17.51 0.19 -14.85
CA MET A 132 -17.29 -1.15 -14.33
C MET A 132 -17.42 -2.24 -15.40
N GLU A 133 -18.23 -2.04 -16.45
CA GLU A 133 -18.20 -2.89 -17.65
C GLU A 133 -16.83 -2.84 -18.34
N ARG A 134 -16.29 -1.63 -18.60
CA ARG A 134 -14.94 -1.51 -19.16
C ARG A 134 -13.87 -2.14 -18.27
N MET A 135 -13.96 -1.96 -16.95
CA MET A 135 -13.01 -2.58 -16.00
C MET A 135 -13.11 -4.11 -16.00
N ARG A 136 -14.30 -4.68 -16.22
CA ARG A 136 -14.46 -6.15 -16.38
C ARG A 136 -13.78 -6.65 -17.65
N GLN A 137 -13.83 -5.90 -18.74
CA GLN A 137 -13.09 -6.22 -19.97
C GLN A 137 -11.57 -6.12 -19.75
N TRP A 138 -11.12 -5.04 -19.09
CA TRP A 138 -9.71 -4.86 -18.74
C TRP A 138 -9.15 -5.95 -17.84
N ALA A 139 -9.99 -6.63 -17.04
CA ALA A 139 -9.56 -7.78 -16.24
C ALA A 139 -9.12 -9.00 -17.09
N GLU A 140 -9.46 -9.04 -18.38
CA GLU A 140 -9.07 -10.10 -19.32
C GLU A 140 -7.93 -9.67 -20.25
N HIS A 141 -7.46 -8.42 -20.14
CA HIS A 141 -6.47 -7.85 -21.05
C HIS A 141 -5.09 -8.54 -20.93
N GLU A 142 -4.34 -8.62 -22.03
CA GLU A 142 -3.03 -9.30 -22.07
C GLU A 142 -1.97 -8.63 -21.18
N SER A 143 -1.99 -7.30 -21.14
CA SER A 143 -1.12 -6.50 -20.27
C SER A 143 -1.51 -6.61 -18.79
N GLU A 144 -0.55 -7.01 -17.95
CA GLU A 144 -0.73 -7.04 -16.49
C GLU A 144 -1.05 -5.67 -15.90
N HIS A 145 -0.61 -4.57 -16.53
CA HIS A 145 -0.88 -3.21 -16.05
C HIS A 145 -2.37 -2.85 -16.17
N VAL A 146 -3.00 -3.26 -17.26
CA VAL A 146 -4.43 -3.03 -17.52
C VAL A 146 -5.28 -3.91 -16.60
N ARG A 147 -4.92 -5.19 -16.43
CA ARG A 147 -5.58 -6.07 -15.44
C ARG A 147 -5.42 -5.56 -14.01
N ARG A 148 -4.25 -5.03 -13.67
CA ARG A 148 -4.00 -4.42 -12.36
C ARG A 148 -4.83 -3.16 -12.17
N LEU A 149 -5.00 -2.32 -13.20
CA LEU A 149 -5.90 -1.16 -13.15
C LEU A 149 -7.35 -1.58 -12.88
N ALA A 150 -7.83 -2.64 -13.54
CA ALA A 150 -9.19 -3.17 -13.32
C ALA A 150 -9.44 -3.53 -11.85
N SER A 151 -8.46 -4.09 -11.14
CA SER A 151 -8.59 -4.38 -9.70
C SER A 151 -8.27 -3.17 -8.82
N GLU A 152 -7.27 -2.36 -9.16
CA GLU A 152 -6.74 -1.30 -8.29
C GLU A 152 -7.61 -0.04 -8.32
N GLY A 153 -8.07 0.35 -9.51
CA GLY A 153 -8.84 1.57 -9.73
C GLY A 153 -10.21 1.55 -9.04
N CYS A 154 -10.83 0.36 -8.93
CA CYS A 154 -12.13 0.17 -8.27
C CYS A 154 -12.00 -0.09 -6.76
N ARG A 155 -10.80 -0.02 -6.17
CA ARG A 155 -10.63 -0.24 -4.72
C ARG A 155 -11.49 0.73 -3.90
N PRO A 156 -12.27 0.23 -2.91
CA PRO A 156 -13.09 1.09 -2.04
C PRO A 156 -12.25 2.12 -1.27
N ARG A 157 -11.03 1.74 -0.88
CA ARG A 157 -10.15 2.52 0.02
C ARG A 157 -8.72 2.64 -0.53
N LEU A 158 -8.60 3.03 -1.81
CA LEU A 158 -7.30 3.28 -2.45
C LEU A 158 -6.54 4.40 -1.71
N PRO A 159 -5.28 4.17 -1.28
CA PRO A 159 -4.45 5.22 -0.68
C PRO A 159 -4.27 6.42 -1.62
N TRP A 160 -4.16 7.62 -1.05
CA TRP A 160 -3.99 8.90 -1.79
C TRP A 160 -5.13 9.30 -2.72
N ALA A 161 -6.21 8.51 -2.77
CA ALA A 161 -7.44 8.83 -3.49
C ALA A 161 -8.60 9.03 -2.52
N SER A 162 -9.62 9.76 -2.95
CA SER A 162 -10.92 9.76 -2.28
C SER A 162 -11.52 8.35 -2.27
N ALA A 163 -12.13 7.95 -1.16
CA ALA A 163 -12.77 6.64 -1.05
C ALA A 163 -13.98 6.54 -1.99
N LEU A 164 -14.19 5.36 -2.60
CA LEU A 164 -15.41 5.09 -3.38
C LEU A 164 -16.49 4.64 -2.41
N GLY A 165 -17.25 5.60 -1.88
CA GLY A 165 -18.29 5.36 -0.88
C GLY A 165 -19.32 4.33 -1.31
N MET A 166 -19.72 4.35 -2.59
CA MET A 166 -20.67 3.38 -3.14
C MET A 166 -20.14 1.94 -3.08
N PHE A 167 -18.84 1.71 -3.29
CA PHE A 167 -18.25 0.37 -3.20
C PHE A 167 -17.89 -0.06 -1.78
N LYS A 168 -17.77 0.90 -0.84
CA LYS A 168 -17.76 0.55 0.57
C LYS A 168 -19.15 0.09 1.03
N LEU A 169 -20.22 0.66 0.48
CA LEU A 169 -21.58 0.28 0.82
C LEU A 169 -21.96 -1.06 0.17
N ASP A 170 -21.74 -1.18 -1.14
CA ASP A 170 -21.97 -2.40 -1.89
C ASP A 170 -20.75 -2.75 -2.78
N PRO A 171 -19.95 -3.76 -2.39
CA PRO A 171 -18.81 -4.21 -3.17
C PRO A 171 -19.21 -5.16 -4.32
N SER A 172 -20.50 -5.48 -4.52
CA SER A 172 -20.97 -6.43 -5.53
C SER A 172 -20.43 -6.15 -6.95
N PRO A 173 -20.30 -4.88 -7.43
CA PRO A 173 -19.78 -4.61 -8.77
C PRO A 173 -18.31 -5.00 -8.95
N ILE A 174 -17.54 -5.04 -7.86
CA ILE A 174 -16.11 -5.35 -7.86
C ILE A 174 -15.87 -6.87 -7.97
N LEU A 175 -16.76 -7.69 -7.39
CA LEU A 175 -16.54 -9.12 -7.22
C LEU A 175 -16.27 -9.88 -8.54
N PRO A 176 -16.96 -9.60 -9.67
CA PRO A 176 -16.66 -10.25 -10.95
C PRO A 176 -15.23 -10.03 -11.43
N ILE A 177 -14.64 -8.85 -11.16
CA ILE A 177 -13.24 -8.55 -11.51
C ILE A 177 -12.30 -9.38 -10.64
N LEU A 178 -12.53 -9.42 -9.33
CA LEU A 178 -11.68 -10.19 -8.42
C LEU A 178 -11.76 -11.68 -8.71
N GLU A 179 -12.94 -12.18 -9.08
CA GLU A 179 -13.17 -13.58 -9.47
C GLU A 179 -12.37 -13.97 -10.72
N LYS A 180 -12.33 -13.11 -11.75
CA LYS A 180 -11.48 -13.32 -12.94
C LYS A 180 -9.99 -13.33 -12.60
N LEU A 181 -9.55 -12.43 -11.71
CA LEU A 181 -8.14 -12.20 -11.40
C LEU A 181 -7.59 -13.04 -10.23
N LYS A 182 -8.41 -13.90 -9.60
CA LYS A 182 -8.03 -14.66 -8.39
C LYS A 182 -6.90 -15.67 -8.58
N CYS A 183 -6.52 -15.94 -9.82
CA CYS A 183 -5.45 -16.86 -10.19
C CYS A 183 -4.44 -16.23 -11.17
N ASP A 184 -4.39 -14.90 -11.26
CA ASP A 184 -3.50 -14.20 -12.21
C ASP A 184 -2.03 -14.55 -11.99
N ASP A 185 -1.27 -14.78 -13.06
CA ASP A 185 0.15 -15.11 -13.02
C ASP A 185 1.03 -13.94 -12.59
N SER A 186 0.57 -12.70 -12.78
CA SER A 186 1.27 -11.50 -12.33
C SER A 186 1.13 -11.30 -10.82
N LEU A 187 2.27 -11.28 -10.11
CA LEU A 187 2.30 -10.88 -8.70
C LEU A 187 1.81 -9.44 -8.49
N TYR A 188 2.00 -8.56 -9.48
CA TYR A 188 1.54 -7.17 -9.44
C TYR A 188 0.01 -7.09 -9.41
N VAL A 189 -0.66 -7.88 -10.26
CA VAL A 189 -2.13 -8.01 -10.25
C VAL A 189 -2.62 -8.66 -8.95
N ARG A 190 -2.04 -9.80 -8.54
CA ARG A 190 -2.44 -10.48 -7.29
C ARG A 190 -2.34 -9.58 -6.06
N LYS A 191 -1.31 -8.72 -5.98
CA LYS A 191 -1.18 -7.72 -4.90
C LYS A 191 -2.39 -6.78 -4.87
N SER A 192 -2.87 -6.34 -6.03
CA SER A 192 -4.06 -5.49 -6.15
C SER A 192 -5.32 -6.23 -5.68
N VAL A 193 -5.56 -7.45 -6.18
CA VAL A 193 -6.72 -8.26 -5.81
C VAL A 193 -6.77 -8.48 -4.29
N ALA A 194 -5.63 -8.84 -3.69
CA ALA A 194 -5.51 -9.01 -2.25
C ALA A 194 -5.75 -7.70 -1.48
N ASN A 195 -5.28 -6.56 -1.99
CA ASN A 195 -5.53 -5.27 -1.36
C ASN A 195 -7.00 -4.85 -1.46
N ASN A 196 -7.66 -5.15 -2.58
CA ASN A 196 -9.08 -4.88 -2.78
C ASN A 196 -9.93 -5.74 -1.83
N LEU A 197 -9.68 -7.05 -1.74
CA LEU A 197 -10.30 -7.92 -0.73
C LEU A 197 -10.09 -7.39 0.70
N ASN A 198 -8.87 -6.94 1.03
CA ASN A 198 -8.59 -6.39 2.35
C ASN A 198 -9.30 -5.06 2.62
N ASP A 199 -9.60 -4.27 1.59
CA ASP A 199 -10.40 -3.06 1.73
C ASP A 199 -11.87 -3.40 1.96
N ILE A 200 -12.42 -4.38 1.23
CA ILE A 200 -13.77 -4.91 1.43
C ILE A 200 -13.92 -5.48 2.84
N ALA A 201 -12.92 -6.22 3.35
CA ALA A 201 -12.97 -6.85 4.68
C ALA A 201 -13.17 -5.86 5.85
N LYS A 202 -12.87 -4.57 5.65
CA LYS A 202 -13.05 -3.53 6.69
C LYS A 202 -14.50 -3.14 6.90
N ASP A 203 -15.35 -3.33 5.89
CA ASP A 203 -16.77 -2.96 5.92
C ASP A 203 -17.67 -4.22 5.78
N HIS A 204 -17.19 -5.27 5.11
CA HIS A 204 -17.92 -6.51 4.81
C HIS A 204 -17.12 -7.78 5.19
N PRO A 205 -16.79 -7.99 6.49
CA PRO A 205 -15.98 -9.12 6.94
C PRO A 205 -16.60 -10.49 6.60
N ASP A 206 -17.92 -10.64 6.73
CA ASP A 206 -18.64 -11.89 6.40
C ASP A 206 -18.56 -12.25 4.93
N LEU A 207 -18.64 -11.26 4.04
CA LEU A 207 -18.50 -11.50 2.60
C LEU A 207 -17.10 -12.01 2.28
N VAL A 208 -16.06 -11.39 2.84
CA VAL A 208 -14.68 -11.83 2.62
C VAL A 208 -14.43 -13.21 3.21
N ARG A 209 -15.01 -13.55 4.37
CA ARG A 209 -14.98 -14.93 4.90
C ARG A 209 -15.60 -15.94 3.94
N ARG A 210 -16.77 -15.63 3.36
CA ARG A 210 -17.40 -16.52 2.37
C ARG A 210 -16.51 -16.69 1.13
N ILE A 211 -15.99 -15.60 0.58
CA ILE A 211 -15.06 -15.65 -0.57
C ILE A 211 -13.83 -16.50 -0.22
N ALA A 212 -13.20 -16.23 0.93
CA ALA A 212 -12.04 -16.98 1.39
C ALA A 212 -12.35 -18.48 1.52
N SER A 213 -13.55 -18.85 2.00
CA SER A 213 -13.95 -20.25 2.15
C SER A 213 -14.15 -20.95 0.80
N GLN A 214 -14.63 -20.21 -0.20
CA GLN A 214 -14.81 -20.73 -1.55
C GLN A 214 -13.49 -20.86 -2.29
N TRP A 215 -12.55 -19.93 -2.06
CA TRP A 215 -11.31 -19.80 -2.81
C TRP A 215 -10.14 -20.61 -2.25
N SER A 216 -10.04 -20.75 -0.92
CA SER A 216 -8.89 -21.39 -0.28
C SER A 216 -8.76 -22.87 -0.62
N GLY A 217 -7.53 -23.35 -0.72
CA GLY A 217 -7.17 -24.75 -0.99
C GLY A 217 -7.33 -25.17 -2.45
N ARG A 218 -7.74 -24.27 -3.35
CA ARG A 218 -7.94 -24.59 -4.78
C ARG A 218 -6.70 -24.37 -5.63
N HIS A 219 -5.92 -23.32 -5.36
CA HIS A 219 -4.73 -22.98 -6.13
C HIS A 219 -3.73 -22.16 -5.30
N PRO A 220 -2.41 -22.41 -5.39
CA PRO A 220 -1.41 -21.71 -4.57
C PRO A 220 -1.41 -20.19 -4.73
N LEU A 221 -1.66 -19.69 -5.95
CA LEU A 221 -1.74 -18.25 -6.22
C LEU A 221 -2.97 -17.61 -5.56
N THR A 222 -4.10 -18.31 -5.60
CA THR A 222 -5.34 -17.88 -4.95
C THR A 222 -5.21 -17.91 -3.44
N ASP A 223 -4.59 -18.96 -2.88
CA ASP A 223 -4.32 -19.06 -1.44
C ASP A 223 -3.45 -17.91 -0.94
N TRP A 224 -2.47 -17.48 -1.74
CA TRP A 224 -1.67 -16.30 -1.45
C TRP A 224 -2.51 -15.03 -1.41
N ILE A 225 -3.44 -14.85 -2.37
CA ILE A 225 -4.35 -13.71 -2.42
C ILE A 225 -5.24 -13.70 -1.19
N VAL A 226 -5.89 -14.83 -0.88
CA VAL A 226 -6.82 -14.93 0.26
C VAL A 226 -6.09 -14.61 1.57
N ARG A 227 -4.92 -15.22 1.81
CA ARG A 227 -4.15 -14.96 3.04
C ARG A 227 -3.77 -13.49 3.18
N ARG A 228 -3.35 -12.85 2.08
CA ARG A 228 -2.98 -11.42 2.08
C ARG A 228 -4.19 -10.49 2.15
N GLY A 229 -5.33 -10.91 1.59
CA GLY A 229 -6.61 -10.20 1.61
C GLY A 229 -7.30 -10.23 2.97
N CYS A 230 -7.14 -11.33 3.71
CA CYS A 230 -7.70 -11.49 5.04
C CYS A 230 -6.82 -10.88 6.15
N ARG A 231 -5.72 -10.19 5.83
CA ARG A 231 -4.75 -9.72 6.84
C ARG A 231 -5.34 -8.80 7.91
N THR A 232 -6.37 -8.01 7.60
CA THR A 232 -7.06 -7.20 8.61
C THR A 232 -7.82 -8.09 9.60
N LEU A 233 -8.54 -9.10 9.11
CA LEU A 233 -9.27 -10.07 9.94
C LEU A 233 -8.31 -10.91 10.79
N LEU A 234 -7.20 -11.36 10.20
CA LEU A 234 -6.14 -12.08 10.92
C LEU A 234 -5.49 -11.24 12.03
N ARG A 235 -5.33 -9.92 11.83
CA ARG A 235 -4.80 -9.03 12.87
C ARG A 235 -5.82 -8.71 13.96
N ALA A 236 -7.10 -8.94 13.68
CA ALA A 236 -8.18 -8.77 14.64
C ALA A 236 -8.47 -10.07 15.40
N ASP A 237 -7.63 -11.11 15.25
CA ASP A 237 -7.83 -12.45 15.83
C ASP A 237 -9.21 -13.06 15.49
N ASP A 238 -9.72 -12.80 14.29
CA ASP A 238 -11.00 -13.37 13.85
C ASP A 238 -10.90 -14.90 13.76
N GLU A 239 -11.43 -15.61 14.76
CA GLU A 239 -11.28 -17.06 14.91
C GLU A 239 -11.75 -17.84 13.68
N ALA A 240 -12.89 -17.45 13.10
CA ALA A 240 -13.43 -18.08 11.90
C ALA A 240 -12.47 -17.95 10.70
N THR A 241 -11.89 -16.77 10.49
CA THR A 241 -10.89 -16.55 9.43
C THR A 241 -9.58 -17.28 9.72
N MET A 242 -9.14 -17.30 10.99
CA MET A 242 -7.94 -18.02 11.40
C MET A 242 -8.06 -19.51 11.12
N ALA A 243 -9.14 -20.14 11.59
CA ALA A 243 -9.42 -21.55 11.36
C ALA A 243 -9.51 -21.88 9.87
N LEU A 244 -10.21 -21.04 9.10
CA LEU A 244 -10.35 -21.21 7.65
C LEU A 244 -9.01 -21.22 6.92
N LEU A 245 -8.04 -20.42 7.37
CA LEU A 245 -6.71 -20.34 6.76
C LEU A 245 -5.70 -21.33 7.36
N GLY A 246 -6.19 -22.29 8.15
CA GLY A 246 -5.41 -23.37 8.74
C GLY A 246 -4.65 -22.97 10.01
N TYR A 247 -5.00 -21.84 10.63
CA TYR A 247 -4.47 -21.45 11.93
C TYR A 247 -5.39 -21.97 13.03
N ASP A 248 -4.89 -22.94 13.79
CA ASP A 248 -5.55 -23.42 15.01
C ASP A 248 -4.80 -22.85 16.22
N GLY A 249 -5.37 -21.81 16.83
CA GLY A 249 -4.77 -21.15 17.99
C GLY A 249 -4.78 -22.03 19.25
N ALA A 250 -5.70 -22.98 19.37
CA ALA A 250 -5.76 -23.90 20.50
C ALA A 250 -4.69 -24.99 20.36
N ALA A 251 -4.64 -25.67 19.21
CA ALA A 251 -3.63 -26.68 18.95
C ALA A 251 -2.21 -26.09 18.92
N ALA A 252 -2.05 -24.86 18.41
CA ALA A 252 -0.78 -24.16 18.48
C ALA A 252 -0.33 -23.88 19.92
N ALA A 253 -1.26 -23.52 20.82
CA ALA A 253 -0.95 -23.30 22.23
C ALA A 253 -0.57 -24.61 22.94
N GLU A 254 -1.30 -25.69 22.68
CA GLU A 254 -1.01 -27.03 23.24
C GLU A 254 0.33 -27.59 22.77
N ALA A 255 0.74 -27.27 21.53
CA ALA A 255 2.02 -27.69 20.98
C ALA A 255 3.23 -26.99 21.62
N ILE A 256 3.06 -25.85 22.30
CA ILE A 256 4.19 -25.09 22.85
C ILE A 256 4.64 -25.72 24.17
N SER A 257 5.80 -26.37 24.15
CA SER A 257 6.44 -26.92 25.35
C SER A 257 7.37 -25.92 26.06
N GLY A 258 7.73 -24.83 25.38
CA GLY A 258 8.55 -23.77 25.96
C GLY A 258 8.62 -22.54 25.05
N ALA A 259 8.62 -21.34 25.65
CA ALA A 259 8.73 -20.08 24.92
C ALA A 259 9.63 -19.10 25.66
N ARG A 260 10.39 -18.30 24.91
CA ARG A 260 11.27 -17.26 25.46
C ARG A 260 11.26 -16.03 24.56
N LEU A 261 11.28 -14.86 25.18
CA LEU A 261 11.50 -13.58 24.52
C LEU A 261 12.49 -12.79 25.38
N THR A 262 13.63 -12.45 24.81
CA THR A 262 14.73 -11.80 25.54
C THR A 262 15.23 -10.60 24.74
N PRO A 263 15.02 -9.37 25.23
CA PRO A 263 15.74 -8.21 24.74
C PRO A 263 17.23 -8.38 25.00
N ARG A 264 18.08 -8.13 24.01
CA ARG A 264 19.54 -8.16 24.20
C ARG A 264 20.02 -7.06 25.15
N GLU A 265 19.28 -5.97 25.22
CA GLU A 265 19.49 -4.85 26.14
C GLU A 265 18.20 -4.58 26.91
N SER A 266 18.33 -4.23 28.20
CA SER A 266 17.18 -3.91 29.07
C SER A 266 16.61 -2.51 28.83
N SER A 267 17.36 -1.66 28.12
CA SER A 267 16.93 -0.32 27.72
C SER A 267 17.26 -0.05 26.25
N ALA A 268 16.58 0.93 25.67
CA ALA A 268 16.89 1.46 24.36
C ALA A 268 16.67 2.97 24.33
N ARG A 269 17.36 3.65 23.42
CA ARG A 269 17.19 5.08 23.20
C ARG A 269 16.06 5.34 22.21
N MET A 270 15.28 6.39 22.46
CA MET A 270 14.42 6.98 21.41
C MET A 270 15.26 7.29 20.16
N GLY A 271 14.72 7.04 18.96
CA GLY A 271 15.48 7.13 17.71
C GLY A 271 16.31 5.88 17.38
N GLY A 272 16.61 5.05 18.37
CA GLY A 272 17.40 3.82 18.24
C GLY A 272 16.58 2.60 17.82
N PHE A 273 17.05 1.43 18.22
CA PHE A 273 16.38 0.14 18.01
C PHE A 273 16.68 -0.81 19.16
N SER A 274 15.95 -1.92 19.18
CA SER A 274 16.23 -3.05 20.07
C SER A 274 16.23 -4.34 19.28
N GLU A 275 17.08 -5.27 19.69
CA GLU A 275 17.09 -6.62 19.18
C GLU A 275 16.49 -7.55 20.22
N LEU A 276 15.49 -8.31 19.80
CA LEU A 276 14.74 -9.22 20.64
C LEU A 276 14.99 -10.64 20.12
N ASP A 277 15.72 -11.43 20.87
CA ASP A 277 15.86 -12.85 20.58
C ASP A 277 14.62 -13.59 21.07
N TYR A 278 14.10 -14.50 20.24
CA TYR A 278 12.95 -15.32 20.59
C TYR A 278 13.22 -16.79 20.34
N GLU A 279 12.56 -17.62 21.14
CA GLU A 279 12.61 -19.07 21.04
C GLU A 279 11.22 -19.67 21.30
N LEU A 280 10.84 -20.64 20.48
CA LEU A 280 9.68 -21.50 20.68
C LEU A 280 10.12 -22.96 20.54
N GLN A 281 9.75 -23.78 21.53
CA GLN A 281 9.87 -25.22 21.51
C GLN A 281 8.49 -25.81 21.28
N LEU A 282 8.39 -26.69 20.29
CA LEU A 282 7.13 -27.21 19.80
C LEU A 282 7.16 -28.74 19.81
N GLN A 283 6.11 -29.33 20.38
CA GLN A 283 5.79 -30.75 20.34
C GLN A 283 4.57 -30.94 19.43
N ILE A 284 4.82 -31.41 18.21
CA ILE A 284 3.83 -31.43 17.12
C ILE A 284 3.25 -32.83 17.00
N ARG A 285 1.98 -32.98 17.40
CA ARG A 285 1.21 -34.23 17.21
C ARG A 285 0.56 -34.32 15.83
N THR A 286 0.09 -33.19 15.32
CA THR A 286 -0.55 -33.05 14.01
C THR A 286 0.06 -31.85 13.29
N PRO A 287 0.19 -31.85 11.95
CA PRO A 287 0.69 -30.69 11.23
C PRO A 287 -0.13 -29.44 11.51
N LEU A 288 0.56 -28.33 11.82
CA LEU A 288 -0.03 -27.06 12.23
C LEU A 288 0.56 -25.90 11.43
N ARG A 289 -0.19 -24.81 11.31
CA ARG A 289 0.31 -23.54 10.80
C ARG A 289 0.39 -22.53 11.92
N LEU A 290 1.58 -22.01 12.16
CA LEU A 290 1.86 -21.05 13.22
C LEU A 290 1.94 -19.63 12.66
N ARG A 291 1.19 -18.74 13.29
CA ARG A 291 1.30 -17.29 13.14
C ARG A 291 2.00 -16.74 14.37
N ILE A 292 3.25 -16.30 14.20
CA ILE A 292 4.09 -15.76 15.28
C ILE A 292 4.17 -14.25 15.12
N GLU A 293 3.83 -13.52 16.18
CA GLU A 293 3.82 -12.06 16.19
C GLU A 293 4.55 -11.51 17.43
N LEU A 294 5.07 -10.29 17.29
CA LEU A 294 5.56 -9.49 18.39
C LEU A 294 4.51 -8.42 18.70
N GLY A 295 3.92 -8.47 19.89
CA GLY A 295 3.08 -7.42 20.45
C GLY A 295 3.93 -6.45 21.24
N VAL A 296 3.72 -5.15 21.00
CA VAL A 296 4.38 -4.07 21.73
C VAL A 296 3.30 -3.18 22.32
N ASP A 297 3.26 -3.13 23.64
CA ASP A 297 2.39 -2.23 24.39
C ASP A 297 3.09 -0.88 24.49
N TYR A 298 2.89 -0.02 23.49
CA TYR A 298 3.50 1.30 23.44
C TYR A 298 2.89 2.22 24.50
N VAL A 299 3.75 2.87 25.29
CA VAL A 299 3.37 3.96 26.18
C VAL A 299 3.10 5.19 25.31
N LYS A 300 2.02 5.88 25.63
CA LYS A 300 1.55 7.10 24.97
C LYS A 300 1.54 8.25 25.97
N ALA A 301 1.28 9.46 25.48
CA ALA A 301 1.08 10.64 26.33
C ALA A 301 0.10 10.34 27.47
N GLY A 302 0.49 10.74 28.69
CA GLY A 302 -0.32 10.52 29.90
C GLY A 302 -0.39 9.07 30.38
N GLY A 303 0.58 8.22 30.02
CA GLY A 303 0.68 6.83 30.51
C GLY A 303 -0.30 5.84 29.88
N LYS A 304 -1.09 6.27 28.89
CA LYS A 304 -1.98 5.38 28.13
C LYS A 304 -1.16 4.33 27.38
N ILE A 305 -1.73 3.14 27.21
CA ILE A 305 -1.10 2.04 26.49
C ILE A 305 -1.83 1.81 25.17
N SER A 306 -1.07 1.63 24.08
CA SER A 306 -1.58 1.24 22.78
C SER A 306 -0.80 0.01 22.28
N GLN A 307 -1.48 -1.12 22.19
CA GLN A 307 -0.85 -2.33 21.65
C GLN A 307 -0.69 -2.23 20.13
N LYS A 308 0.48 -2.64 19.64
CA LYS A 308 0.75 -2.83 18.21
C LYS A 308 1.39 -4.19 17.99
N ARG A 309 0.90 -4.92 16.99
CA ARG A 309 1.45 -6.22 16.61
C ARG A 309 2.24 -6.16 15.31
N PHE A 310 3.33 -6.92 15.27
CA PHE A 310 4.22 -7.07 14.13
C PHE A 310 4.35 -8.55 13.80
N LEU A 311 4.10 -8.93 12.55
CA LEU A 311 4.36 -10.30 12.11
C LEU A 311 5.86 -10.60 12.25
N VAL A 312 6.17 -11.70 12.93
CA VAL A 312 7.51 -12.26 13.08
C VAL A 312 7.69 -13.37 12.06
N ALA A 313 6.78 -14.35 12.04
CA ALA A 313 6.82 -15.46 11.11
C ALA A 313 5.42 -16.06 10.87
N ASP A 314 5.26 -16.71 9.71
CA ASP A 314 4.12 -17.54 9.34
C ASP A 314 4.67 -18.85 8.78
N ARG A 315 4.52 -19.96 9.51
CA ARG A 315 5.20 -21.23 9.21
C ARG A 315 4.28 -22.41 9.34
N ALA A 316 4.36 -23.33 8.38
CA ALA A 316 3.85 -24.68 8.56
C ALA A 316 4.89 -25.52 9.33
N VAL A 317 4.43 -26.31 10.29
CA VAL A 317 5.24 -27.22 11.10
C VAL A 317 4.56 -28.59 11.14
N SER A 318 5.34 -29.65 10.98
CA SER A 318 4.82 -31.02 10.88
C SER A 318 5.52 -32.02 11.80
N ALA A 319 6.52 -31.58 12.55
CA ALA A 319 7.30 -32.39 13.49
C ALA A 319 7.82 -31.50 14.62
N ASP A 320 8.18 -32.13 15.74
CA ASP A 320 8.82 -31.46 16.87
C ASP A 320 9.97 -30.59 16.39
N THR A 321 9.98 -29.35 16.86
CA THR A 321 10.93 -28.37 16.35
C THR A 321 11.22 -27.27 17.35
N ARG A 322 12.37 -26.63 17.15
CA ARG A 322 12.77 -25.43 17.87
C ARG A 322 12.86 -24.29 16.87
N ILE A 323 12.01 -23.29 17.03
CA ILE A 323 12.03 -22.07 16.22
C ILE A 323 12.75 -21.00 17.01
N THR A 324 13.87 -20.50 16.47
CA THR A 324 14.61 -19.37 17.02
C THR A 324 14.74 -18.26 16.00
N GLY A 325 14.98 -17.05 16.47
CA GLY A 325 15.33 -15.93 15.62
C GLY A 325 15.52 -14.65 16.41
N MET A 326 15.84 -13.58 15.68
CA MET A 326 15.93 -12.22 16.22
C MET A 326 14.91 -11.33 15.51
N LYS A 327 14.21 -10.50 16.27
CA LYS A 327 13.33 -9.45 15.77
C LYS A 327 13.88 -8.10 16.16
N LYS A 328 14.23 -7.29 15.15
CA LYS A 328 14.54 -5.87 15.34
C LYS A 328 13.25 -5.07 15.56
N LEU A 329 13.26 -4.21 16.57
CA LEU A 329 12.22 -3.24 16.90
C LEU A 329 12.81 -1.83 16.81
N ASP A 330 12.44 -1.05 15.79
CA ASP A 330 12.90 0.33 15.64
C ASP A 330 12.07 1.29 16.51
N TRP A 331 12.77 2.17 17.24
CA TRP A 331 12.23 3.28 18.05
C TRP A 331 12.38 4.63 17.36
N LYS A 332 12.58 4.61 16.04
CA LYS A 332 12.67 5.81 15.21
C LYS A 332 11.35 6.56 15.25
N GLU A 333 11.42 7.86 15.45
CA GLU A 333 10.26 8.73 15.34
C GLU A 333 9.72 8.67 13.90
N LEU A 334 8.42 8.38 13.79
CA LEU A 334 7.70 8.35 12.53
C LEU A 334 6.59 9.41 12.59
N THR A 335 6.24 9.99 11.44
CA THR A 335 5.07 10.88 11.33
C THR A 335 3.77 10.22 11.84
N THR A 336 3.70 8.89 11.80
CA THR A 336 2.57 8.09 12.25
C THR A 336 2.73 7.51 13.66
N ARG A 337 3.89 7.67 14.29
CA ARG A 337 4.18 7.09 15.60
C ARG A 337 5.22 7.89 16.36
N LYS A 338 4.73 8.58 17.39
CA LYS A 338 5.53 9.14 18.47
C LYS A 338 5.75 8.12 19.57
N HIS A 339 6.98 8.03 20.05
CA HIS A 339 7.38 7.25 21.22
C HIS A 339 7.46 8.14 22.46
N TYR A 340 7.35 7.51 23.62
CA TYR A 340 7.44 8.17 24.91
C TYR A 340 8.39 7.35 25.80
N PRO A 341 9.19 7.99 26.66
CA PRO A 341 10.06 7.28 27.58
C PRO A 341 9.22 6.45 28.57
N GLY A 342 9.84 5.41 29.12
CA GLY A 342 9.23 4.52 30.09
C GLY A 342 9.28 3.05 29.68
N VAL A 343 8.63 2.20 30.49
CA VAL A 343 8.65 0.75 30.31
C VAL A 343 7.62 0.32 29.27
N HIS A 344 8.09 -0.27 28.18
CA HIS A 344 7.28 -0.89 27.14
C HIS A 344 7.21 -2.39 27.35
N LYS A 345 6.00 -2.96 27.45
CA LYS A 345 5.81 -4.41 27.53
C LYS A 345 5.84 -5.04 26.14
N LEU A 346 6.50 -6.18 26.04
CA LEU A 346 6.68 -6.94 24.82
C LEU A 346 6.06 -8.33 25.00
N HIS A 347 5.38 -8.81 23.98
CA HIS A 347 4.70 -10.10 23.97
C HIS A 347 5.12 -10.88 22.74
N LEU A 348 5.56 -12.12 22.92
CA LEU A 348 5.62 -13.09 21.84
C LEU A 348 4.25 -13.76 21.76
N LEU A 349 3.56 -13.59 20.64
CA LEU A 349 2.25 -14.18 20.42
C LEU A 349 2.32 -15.32 19.41
N VAL A 350 1.58 -16.39 19.66
CA VAL A 350 1.33 -17.47 18.71
C VAL A 350 -0.18 -17.63 18.56
N GLY A 351 -0.69 -17.50 17.34
CA GLY A 351 -2.13 -17.58 17.07
C GLY A 351 -2.96 -16.54 17.86
N GLY A 352 -2.41 -15.34 18.05
CA GLY A 352 -3.05 -14.25 18.81
C GLY A 352 -2.90 -14.34 20.33
N ARG A 353 -2.35 -15.43 20.87
CA ARG A 353 -2.19 -15.64 22.32
C ARG A 353 -0.76 -15.35 22.79
N PRO A 354 -0.54 -14.55 23.85
CA PRO A 354 0.79 -14.36 24.44
C PRO A 354 1.35 -15.65 25.03
N VAL A 355 2.59 -16.00 24.68
CA VAL A 355 3.28 -17.22 25.15
C VAL A 355 4.60 -16.93 25.87
N ALA A 356 5.16 -15.73 25.66
CA ALA A 356 6.27 -15.21 26.44
C ALA A 356 6.17 -13.68 26.53
N THR A 357 6.69 -13.10 27.60
CA THR A 357 6.68 -11.66 27.82
C THR A 357 8.06 -11.15 28.16
N ALA A 358 8.35 -9.93 27.75
CA ALA A 358 9.54 -9.19 28.16
C ALA A 358 9.17 -7.71 28.35
N GLN A 359 10.15 -6.91 28.76
CA GLN A 359 9.99 -5.47 28.83
C GLN A 359 11.27 -4.78 28.42
N ILE A 360 11.13 -3.54 27.97
CA ILE A 360 12.26 -2.68 27.66
C ILE A 360 11.99 -1.26 28.12
N THR A 361 12.97 -0.64 28.74
CA THR A 361 12.88 0.76 29.17
C THR A 361 13.36 1.65 28.05
N LEU A 362 12.46 2.45 27.48
CA LEU A 362 12.83 3.47 26.51
C LEU A 362 13.29 4.72 27.25
N VAL A 363 14.49 5.20 26.96
CA VAL A 363 15.07 6.43 27.50
C VAL A 363 15.09 7.52 26.44
N GLU A 364 15.06 8.77 26.89
CA GLU A 364 15.14 9.94 25.99
C GLU A 364 16.45 9.93 25.20
N GLU A 365 16.43 10.63 24.07
CA GLU A 365 17.62 10.90 23.28
C GLU A 365 18.52 11.85 24.10
N ASP A 366 19.79 11.50 24.33
CA ASP A 366 20.71 12.40 25.06
C ASP A 366 20.72 13.75 24.34
N ASN A 367 20.25 14.81 25.02
CA ASN A 367 20.52 16.19 24.64
C ASN A 367 22.02 16.44 24.88
N ARG A 368 22.88 15.94 23.98
CA ARG A 368 24.26 16.42 23.93
C ARG A 368 24.20 17.84 23.37
N THR A 369 24.13 18.80 24.28
CA THR A 369 24.64 20.16 24.05
C THR A 369 26.00 20.01 23.36
N PRO A 370 26.29 20.70 22.24
CA PRO A 370 27.64 20.77 21.73
C PRO A 370 28.52 21.26 22.88
N ALA A 371 29.53 20.47 23.24
CA ALA A 371 30.52 20.88 24.22
C ALA A 371 31.08 22.22 23.77
N GLU A 372 31.03 23.23 24.65
CA GLU A 372 31.85 24.42 24.54
C GLU A 372 33.31 23.95 24.43
N GLU A 373 33.85 23.97 23.21
CA GLU A 373 35.28 23.81 22.99
C GLU A 373 36.00 24.97 23.67
N GLY A 374 37.00 24.60 24.45
CA GLY A 374 37.55 25.43 25.51
C GLY A 374 38.23 26.70 25.03
N ALA A 375 38.03 27.76 25.80
CA ALA A 375 38.95 28.87 25.89
C ALA A 375 39.80 28.67 27.17
N THR A 376 41.03 28.21 26.98
CA THR A 376 42.18 28.53 27.85
C THR A 376 43.38 28.78 26.98
#